data_AF-A0A2D7T949-F1
#
_entry.id   AF-A0A2D7T949-F1
#
_cell.length_a   1.000
_cell.length_b   1.000
_cell.length_c   1.000
_cell.angle_alpha   90.00
_cell.angle_beta   90.00
_cell.angle_gamma   90.00
#
_symmetry.space_group_name_H-M   'P 1'
#
loop_
_entity.id
_entity.type
_entity.pdbx_description
1 polymer ?
#
loop_
_entity_poly.entity_id
_entity_poly.type
_entity_poly.pdbx_seq_one_letter_code
_entity_poly.pdbx_strand_id
1 'polypeptide(L)'
;MDLLNGYLWSLGHFIQWAFIGRFLLRNWYIFFFLSLSWEILELFLPFEFAVESWANKISDVFVNCVGFYFGNYLWSKKNNE
;
A
#
# COMPACT_ATOMS: atom_id res chain seq x y z
N MET A 1 -3.29 -18.88 4.35
CA MET A 1 -3.45 -18.14 3.08
C MET A 1 -2.47 -18.72 2.08
N ASP A 2 -2.95 -19.17 0.92
CA ASP A 2 -2.10 -19.69 -0.14
C ASP A 2 -1.12 -18.62 -0.64
N LEU A 3 0.10 -19.03 -1.02
CA LEU A 3 1.15 -18.15 -1.57
C LEU A 3 0.64 -17.26 -2.71
N LEU A 4 -0.19 -17.80 -3.60
CA LEU A 4 -0.80 -17.07 -4.70
C LEU A 4 -1.68 -15.89 -4.23
N ASN A 5 -2.45 -16.09 -3.17
CA ASN A 5 -3.30 -15.03 -2.60
C ASN A 5 -2.44 -13.90 -2.00
N GLY A 6 -1.30 -14.24 -1.39
CA GLY A 6 -0.34 -13.24 -0.89
C GLY A 6 0.24 -12.37 -2.01
N TYR A 7 0.66 -12.97 -3.14
CA TYR A 7 1.20 -12.20 -4.28
C TYR A 7 0.16 -11.29 -4.92
N LEU A 8 -1.06 -11.77 -5.10
CA LEU A 8 -2.16 -10.96 -5.63
C LEU A 8 -2.49 -9.81 -4.69
N TRP A 9 -2.43 -10.05 -3.38
CA TRP A 9 -2.74 -9.01 -2.42
C TRP A 9 -1.68 -7.90 -2.44
N SER A 10 -0.41 -8.27 -2.33
CA SER A 10 0.71 -7.32 -2.48
C SER A 10 0.67 -6.57 -3.82
N LEU A 11 0.31 -7.23 -4.93
CA LEU A 11 0.16 -6.54 -6.21
C LEU A 11 -0.96 -5.49 -6.16
N GLY A 12 -2.09 -5.80 -5.51
CA GLY A 12 -3.19 -4.87 -5.27
C GLY A 12 -2.72 -3.64 -4.47
N HIS A 13 -2.02 -3.88 -3.36
CA HIS A 13 -1.38 -2.84 -2.54
C HIS A 13 -0.46 -1.93 -3.36
N PHE A 14 0.44 -2.53 -4.14
CA PHE A 14 1.35 -1.79 -5.01
C PHE A 14 0.60 -0.90 -6.02
N ILE A 15 -0.36 -1.48 -6.75
CA ILE A 15 -1.11 -0.77 -7.79
C ILE A 15 -1.93 0.37 -7.17
N GLN A 16 -2.62 0.11 -6.06
CA GLN A 16 -3.42 1.11 -5.35
C GLN A 16 -2.56 2.32 -4.98
N TRP A 17 -1.42 2.08 -4.33
CA TRP A 17 -0.57 3.17 -3.86
C TRP A 17 0.22 3.85 -4.99
N ALA A 18 0.58 3.12 -6.04
CA ALA A 18 1.12 3.72 -7.25
C ALA A 18 0.11 4.64 -7.93
N PHE A 19 -1.17 4.25 -8.00
CA PHE A 19 -2.22 5.08 -8.55
C PHE A 19 -2.45 6.34 -7.71
N ILE A 20 -2.59 6.19 -6.39
CA ILE A 20 -2.74 7.33 -5.47
C ILE A 20 -1.54 8.28 -5.58
N GLY A 21 -0.32 7.74 -5.53
CA GLY A 21 0.93 8.50 -5.66
C GLY A 21 1.10 9.22 -7.01
N ARG A 22 0.51 8.66 -8.07
CA ARG A 22 0.60 9.20 -9.43
C ARG A 22 -0.45 10.26 -9.76
N PHE A 23 -1.64 10.18 -9.16
CA PHE A 23 -2.77 11.01 -9.60
C PHE A 23 -3.45 11.83 -8.50
N LEU A 24 -3.29 11.46 -7.22
CA LEU A 24 -4.09 12.05 -6.14
C LEU A 24 -3.25 12.76 -5.08
N LEU A 25 -2.17 12.14 -4.61
CA LEU A 25 -1.46 12.58 -3.40
C LEU A 25 0.04 12.41 -3.54
N ARG A 26 0.82 13.38 -3.01
CA ARG A 26 2.29 13.32 -2.94
C ARG A 26 2.85 13.43 -1.52
N ASN A 27 1.98 13.66 -0.54
CA ASN A 27 2.38 13.88 0.84
C ASN A 27 2.59 12.54 1.57
N TRP A 28 3.83 12.26 1.94
CA TRP A 28 4.22 11.05 2.66
C TRP A 28 3.59 10.92 4.06
N TYR A 29 3.31 12.03 4.76
CA TYR A 29 2.67 11.97 6.08
C TYR A 29 1.23 11.47 5.97
N ILE A 30 0.47 11.96 4.97
CA ILE A 30 -0.90 11.49 4.72
C ILE A 30 -0.88 10.03 4.24
N PHE A 31 0.09 9.66 3.39
CA PHE A 31 0.31 8.28 2.99
C PHE A 31 0.51 7.35 4.21
N PHE A 32 1.45 7.67 5.11
CA PHE A 32 1.74 6.83 6.27
C PHE A 32 0.55 6.77 7.23
N PHE A 33 -0.14 7.90 7.43
CA PHE A 33 -1.35 7.91 8.23
C PHE A 33 -2.38 6.92 7.68
N LEU A 34 -2.68 6.96 6.39
CA LEU A 34 -3.65 6.06 5.76
C LEU A 34 -3.17 4.61 5.73
N SER A 35 -1.93 4.35 5.32
CA SER A 35 -1.36 3.00 5.24
C SER A 35 -1.31 2.33 6.60
N LEU A 36 -0.80 2.99 7.64
CA LEU A 36 -0.71 2.41 8.97
C LEU A 36 -2.07 2.32 9.65
N SER A 37 -2.97 3.28 9.42
CA SER A 37 -4.32 3.22 9.96
C SER A 37 -5.10 2.02 9.42
N TRP A 38 -4.87 1.63 8.16
CA TRP A 38 -5.47 0.42 7.60
C TRP A 38 -5.00 -0.85 8.32
N GLU A 39 -3.69 -1.03 8.48
CA GLU A 39 -3.13 -2.18 9.22
C GLU A 39 -3.62 -2.24 10.68
N ILE A 40 -3.74 -1.08 11.33
CA ILE A 40 -4.26 -0.98 12.70
C ILE A 40 -5.75 -1.31 12.74
N LEU A 41 -6.54 -0.81 11.78
CA LEU A 41 -7.97 -1.08 11.67
C LEU A 41 -8.23 -2.59 11.54
N GLU A 42 -7.43 -3.28 10.74
CA GLU A 42 -7.54 -4.73 10.56
C GLU A 42 -7.38 -5.53 11.87
N LEU A 43 -6.64 -5.02 12.86
CA LEU A 43 -6.53 -5.68 14.17
C LEU A 43 -7.87 -5.76 14.92
N PHE A 44 -8.85 -4.93 14.55
CA PHE A 44 -10.16 -4.87 15.17
C PHE A 44 -11.28 -5.46 14.28
N LEU A 45 -10.96 -5.87 13.06
CA LEU A 45 -11.95 -6.37 12.11
C LEU A 45 -12.09 -7.90 12.20
N PRO A 46 -13.30 -8.43 12.40
CA PRO A 46 -13.54 -9.87 12.47
C PRO A 46 -13.71 -10.50 11.07
N PHE A 47 -12.85 -10.15 10.12
CA PHE A 47 -12.88 -10.68 8.77
C PHE A 47 -11.67 -11.57 8.50
N GLU A 48 -11.85 -12.68 7.76
CA GLU A 48 -10.77 -13.64 7.48
C GLU A 48 -9.56 -13.00 6.77
N PHE A 49 -9.77 -11.97 5.96
CA PHE A 49 -8.67 -11.23 5.32
C PHE A 49 -7.84 -10.40 6.29
N ALA A 50 -8.44 -9.96 7.41
CA ALA A 50 -7.77 -9.13 8.41
C ALA A 50 -6.94 -9.98 9.40
N VAL A 51 -7.26 -11.27 9.52
CA VAL A 51 -6.56 -12.24 10.37
C VAL A 51 -5.38 -12.84 9.61
N GLU A 52 -4.26 -12.12 9.65
CA GLU A 52 -3.01 -12.55 9.01
C GLU A 52 -1.78 -12.39 9.91
N SER A 53 -0.64 -12.89 9.44
CA SER A 53 0.60 -12.82 10.22
C SER A 53 1.16 -11.39 10.26
N TRP A 54 1.85 -11.05 11.34
CA TRP A 54 2.58 -9.78 11.44
C TRP A 54 3.58 -9.55 10.31
N ALA A 55 4.17 -10.62 9.75
CA ALA A 55 5.07 -10.53 8.61
C ALA A 55 4.36 -10.03 7.35
N ASN A 56 3.09 -10.43 7.13
CA ASN A 56 2.30 -9.93 6.02
C ASN A 56 1.97 -8.45 6.19
N LYS A 57 1.51 -8.03 7.37
CA LYS A 57 1.23 -6.61 7.67
C LYS A 57 2.42 -5.70 7.42
N ILE A 58 3.61 -6.14 7.85
CA ILE A 58 4.86 -5.41 7.58
C ILE A 58 5.17 -5.39 6.09
N SER A 59 4.96 -6.52 5.39
CA SER A 59 5.11 -6.61 3.94
C SER A 59 4.16 -5.66 3.22
N ASP A 60 2.92 -5.54 3.64
CA ASP A 60 1.93 -4.67 3.01
C ASP A 60 2.32 -3.20 3.16
N VAL A 61 2.76 -2.76 4.34
CA VAL A 61 3.32 -1.41 4.51
C VAL A 61 4.54 -1.18 3.61
N PHE A 62 5.44 -2.16 3.49
CA PHE A 62 6.60 -2.05 2.61
C PHE A 62 6.17 -1.90 1.14
N VAL A 63 5.25 -2.75 0.68
CA VAL A 63 4.74 -2.73 -0.70
C VAL A 63 3.97 -1.43 -0.99
N ASN A 64 3.20 -0.93 -0.02
CA ASN A 64 2.55 0.38 -0.08
C ASN A 64 3.57 1.50 -0.30
N CYS A 65 4.70 1.48 0.43
CA CYS A 65 5.77 2.47 0.28
C CYS A 65 6.35 2.45 -1.14
N VAL A 66 6.64 1.24 -1.65
CA VAL A 66 7.22 1.06 -2.99
C VAL A 66 6.24 1.54 -4.07
N GLY A 67 4.96 1.20 -3.96
CA GLY A 67 3.91 1.69 -4.85
C GLY A 67 3.81 3.22 -4.83
N PHE A 68 3.68 3.80 -3.65
CA PHE A 68 3.53 5.26 -3.51
C PHE A 68 4.74 6.04 -4.01
N TYR A 69 5.95 5.55 -3.73
CA TYR A 69 7.18 6.13 -4.27
C TYR A 69 7.18 6.10 -5.80
N PHE A 70 6.85 4.94 -6.39
CA PHE A 70 6.82 4.78 -7.85
C PHE A 70 5.79 5.71 -8.50
N GLY A 71 4.59 5.84 -7.91
CA GLY A 71 3.58 6.78 -8.37
C GLY A 71 4.08 8.24 -8.38
N ASN A 72 4.72 8.67 -7.28
CA ASN A 72 5.32 9.99 -7.14
C ASN A 72 6.46 10.25 -8.14
N TYR A 73 7.29 9.23 -8.39
CA TYR A 73 8.37 9.29 -9.38
C TYR A 73 7.79 9.53 -10.78
N LEU A 74 6.78 8.74 -11.18
CA LEU A 74 6.10 8.93 -12.46
C LEU A 74 5.41 10.30 -12.57
N TRP A 75 4.78 10.78 -11.48
CA TRP A 75 4.29 12.16 -11.37
C TRP A 75 5.38 13.15 -11.78
N SER A 76 6.51 13.09 -11.09
CA SER A 76 7.57 14.06 -11.23
C SER A 76 8.18 14.05 -12.63
N LYS A 77 8.35 12.88 -13.25
CA LYS A 77 8.86 12.75 -14.63
C LYS A 77 7.96 13.47 -15.65
N LYS A 78 6.64 13.26 -15.59
CA LYS A 78 5.68 13.90 -16.52
C LYS A 78 5.72 15.43 -16.44
N ASN A 79 6.01 15.99 -15.27
CA ASN A 79 6.02 17.44 -15.06
C ASN A 79 7.35 18.10 -15.47
N ASN A 80 8.37 17.31 -15.78
CA ASN A 80 9.69 17.76 -16.23
C ASN A 80 9.89 17.58 -17.75
N GLU A 81 8.87 17.07 -18.46
CA GLU A 81 8.76 16.96 -19.92
C GLU A 81 7.84 18.07 -20.45
#